data_AF-A0A940L399-F1
#
_entry.id   AF-A0A940L399-F1
#
_cell.length_a   1.000
_cell.length_b   1.000
_cell.length_c   1.000
_cell.angle_alpha   90.00
_cell.angle_beta   90.00
_cell.angle_gamma   90.00
#
_symmetry.space_group_name_H-M   'P 1'
#
loop_
_entity.id
_entity.type
_entity.pdbx_description
1 polymer ?
#
loop_
_entity_poly.entity_id
_entity_poly.type
_entity_poly.pdbx_seq_one_letter_code
_entity_poly.pdbx_strand_id
1 'polypeptide(L)' 'MSFHQKVQECERALILEALKIAGGSRYKAAKHLGIGRTTLIEKIKKMGIEYPYANDRDARAAQTQKAKQR' A
#
# COMPACT_ATOMS: atom_id res chain seq x y z
N MET A 1 1.79 14.04 23.42
CA MET A 1 1.62 13.00 22.39
C MET A 1 1.44 11.65 23.04
N SER A 2 0.36 10.94 22.72
CA SER A 2 0.11 9.57 23.18
C SER A 2 0.92 8.55 22.36
N PHE A 3 1.22 7.38 22.94
CA PHE A 3 1.87 6.28 22.23
C PHE A 3 1.13 5.90 20.94
N HIS A 4 -0.20 5.86 21.00
CA HIS A 4 -1.04 5.58 19.83
C HIS A 4 -0.84 6.59 18.69
N GLN A 5 -0.63 7.86 19.03
CA GLN A 5 -0.37 8.89 18.02
C GLN A 5 1.01 8.69 17.37
N LYS A 6 2.05 8.38 18.15
CA LYS A 6 3.38 8.09 17.60
C LYS A 6 3.37 6.88 16.67
N VAL A 7 2.64 5.83 17.04
CA VAL A 7 2.49 4.64 16.18
C VAL A 7 1.79 5.00 14.87
N GLN A 8 0.73 5.82 14.91
CA GLN A 8 0.06 6.29 13.70
C GLN A 8 0.96 7.15 12.81
N GLU A 9 1.77 8.04 13.39
CA GLU A 9 2.72 8.87 12.64
C GLU A 9 3.80 8.01 11.96
N CYS A 10 4.37 7.05 12.69
CA CYS A 10 5.31 6.08 12.12
C CYS A 10 4.65 5.28 10.99
N GLU A 11 3.43 4.78 11.20
CA GLU A 11 2.72 4.02 10.18
C GLU A 11 2.44 4.86 8.93
N ARG A 12 2.06 6.12 9.10
CA ARG A 12 1.86 7.07 8.00
C ARG A 12 3.16 7.29 7.22
N ALA A 13 4.28 7.48 7.92
CA ALA A 13 5.60 7.65 7.29
C ALA A 13 6.01 6.41 6.47
N LEU A 14 5.82 5.21 7.04
CA LEU A 14 6.10 3.95 6.35
C LEU A 14 5.26 3.77 5.08
N ILE A 15 3.97 4.10 5.14
CA ILE A 15 3.09 4.02 3.97
C ILE A 15 3.54 4.99 2.87
N LEU A 16 3.88 6.23 3.24
CA LEU A 16 4.37 7.23 2.29
C LEU A 16 5.70 6.80 1.65
N GLU A 17 6.61 6.24 2.43
CA GLU A 17 7.89 5.75 1.93
C GLU A 17 7.72 4.52 1.02
N ALA A 18 6.83 3.60 1.38
CA ALA A 18 6.50 2.46 0.53
C ALA A 18 5.87 2.88 -0.80
N LEU A 19 4.97 3.87 -0.79
CA LEU A 19 4.39 4.47 -2.01
C LEU A 19 5.46 5.22 -2.84
N LYS A 20 6.37 5.92 -2.13
CA LYS A 20 7.73 6.33 -2.49
C LYS A 20 8.42 5.36 -3.46
N ILE A 21 8.89 4.28 -2.85
CA ILE A 21 9.71 3.23 -3.43
C ILE A 21 8.95 2.49 -4.54
N ALA A 22 7.65 2.31 -4.36
CA ALA A 22 6.79 1.63 -5.33
C ALA A 22 6.47 2.45 -6.58
N GLY A 23 6.85 3.74 -6.63
CA GLY A 23 6.54 4.63 -7.74
C GLY A 23 5.04 4.79 -7.97
N GLY A 24 4.23 4.80 -6.91
CA GLY A 24 2.76 4.90 -6.98
C GLY A 24 2.00 3.58 -7.14
N SER A 25 2.68 2.44 -7.30
CA SER A 25 1.98 1.13 -7.30
C SER A 25 1.56 0.73 -5.88
N ARG A 26 0.24 0.71 -5.64
CA ARG A 26 -0.34 0.28 -4.35
C ARG A 26 -0.06 -1.19 -4.07
N TYR A 27 -0.03 -2.05 -5.10
CA TYR A 27 0.33 -3.45 -4.93
C TYR A 27 1.78 -3.63 -4.47
N LYS A 28 2.74 -2.95 -5.12
CA LYS A 28 4.16 -3.03 -4.72
C LYS A 28 4.38 -2.44 -3.33
N ALA A 29 3.76 -1.30 -3.03
CA ALA A 29 3.84 -0.69 -1.70
C ALA A 29 3.31 -1.64 -0.61
N ALA A 30 2.18 -2.31 -0.86
CA ALA A 30 1.62 -3.30 0.08
C ALA A 30 2.58 -4.48 0.28
N LYS A 31 3.24 -4.94 -0.80
CA LYS A 31 4.25 -6.01 -0.74
C LYS A 31 5.48 -5.58 0.07
N HIS A 32 5.96 -4.34 -0.08
CA HIS A 32 7.06 -3.81 0.71
C HIS A 32 6.72 -3.70 2.20
N LEU A 33 5.46 -3.39 2.52
CA LEU A 33 4.94 -3.33 3.89
C LEU A 33 4.55 -4.71 4.46
N GLY A 34 4.56 -5.77 3.64
CA GLY A 34 4.14 -7.10 4.06
C GLY A 34 2.65 -7.23 4.40
N ILE A 35 1.81 -6.32 3.88
CA ILE A 35 0.36 -6.29 4.15
C ILE A 35 -0.47 -6.55 2.90
N GLY A 36 -1.75 -6.86 3.11
CA GLY A 36 -2.71 -6.99 2.01
C GLY A 36 -2.93 -5.65 1.29
N ARG A 37 -3.13 -5.71 -0.04
CA ARG A 37 -3.49 -4.53 -0.85
C ARG A 37 -4.73 -3.82 -0.33
N THR A 38 -5.77 -4.58 0.05
CA THR A 38 -7.02 -4.03 0.61
C THR A 38 -6.77 -3.33 1.95
N THR A 39 -5.95 -3.93 2.82
CA THR A 39 -5.51 -3.34 4.09
C THR A 39 -4.78 -2.01 3.89
N LEU A 40 -3.86 -1.95 2.92
CA LEU A 40 -3.17 -0.70 2.58
C LEU A 40 -4.16 0.39 2.12
N ILE A 41 -5.12 0.03 1.25
CA ILE A 41 -6.13 0.96 0.75
C ILE A 41 -6.99 1.52 1.89
N GLU A 42 -7.43 0.67 2.81
CA GLU A 42 -8.20 1.10 3.99
C GLU A 42 -7.40 2.01 4.91
N LYS A 43 -6.13 1.68 5.15
CA LYS A 43 -5.24 2.53 5.97
C LYS A 43 -5.03 3.90 5.34
N ILE A 44 -4.77 3.97 4.04
CA ILE A 44 -4.65 5.22 3.29
C ILE A 44 -5.90 6.07 3.42
N LYS A 45 -7.10 5.46 3.25
CA LYS A 45 -8.39 6.15 3.42
C LYS A 45 -8.59 6.67 4.84
N LYS A 46 -8.33 5.85 5.85
CA LYS A 46 -8.47 6.22 7.28
C LYS A 46 -7.52 7.35 7.68
N MET A 47 -6.33 7.40 7.09
CA MET A 47 -5.32 8.42 7.38
C MET A 47 -5.43 9.67 6.50
N GLY A 48 -6.36 9.70 5.54
CA GLY A 48 -6.53 10.82 4.62
C GLY A 48 -5.29 11.09 3.76
N ILE A 49 -4.54 10.05 3.38
CA ILE A 49 -3.34 10.21 2.56
C ILE A 49 -3.78 10.38 1.10
N GLU A 50 -3.76 11.60 0.60
CA GLU A 50 -3.97 11.90 -0.82
C GLU A 50 -2.67 11.64 -1.58
N TYR A 51 -2.57 10.49 -2.26
CA TYR A 51 -1.39 10.17 -3.05
C TYR A 51 -1.67 10.33 -4.56
N PRO A 52 -0.93 11.20 -5.28
CA PRO A 52 -1.32 11.72 -6.60
C PRO A 52 -1.13 10.76 -7.78
N TYR A 53 -0.66 9.53 -7.57
CA TYR A 53 -0.40 8.57 -8.64
C TYR A 53 -1.33 7.37 -8.53
N ALA A 54 -2.61 7.62 -8.81
CA ALA A 54 -3.67 6.60 -8.83
C ALA A 54 -3.79 5.88 -10.18
N ASN A 55 -2.96 6.23 -11.16
CA ASN A 55 -3.22 5.90 -12.54
C ASN A 55 -2.51 4.62 -12.98
N ASP A 56 -3.36 3.68 -13.39
CA ASP A 56 -3.15 2.79 -14.52
C ASP A 56 -2.07 1.71 -14.35
N ARG A 57 -2.42 0.53 -13.80
CA ARG A 57 -1.98 -0.83 -14.25
C ARG A 57 -2.20 -1.98 -13.27
N ASP A 58 -2.56 -1.74 -12.01
CA ASP A 58 -2.94 -2.83 -11.08
C ASP A 58 -4.22 -3.59 -11.52
N ALA A 59 -4.91 -3.11 -12.58
CA ALA A 59 -6.05 -3.77 -13.21
C ALA A 59 -5.71 -5.09 -13.95
N ARG A 60 -4.43 -5.39 -14.26
CA ARG A 60 -4.06 -6.61 -15.01
C ARG A 60 -3.27 -7.67 -14.22
N ALA A 61 -2.74 -7.37 -13.03
CA ALA A 61 -1.85 -8.29 -12.31
C ALA A 61 -2.56 -9.27 -11.36
N ALA A 62 -3.89 -9.18 -11.18
CA ALA A 62 -4.66 -10.18 -10.44
C ALA A 62 -5.07 -11.41 -11.30
N GLN A 63 -4.43 -11.61 -12.46
CA GLN A 63 -4.69 -12.75 -13.34
C GLN A 63 -3.54 -13.78 -13.40
N THR A 64 -2.52 -13.69 -12.53
CA THR A 64 -1.46 -14.70 -12.42
C THR A 64 -1.48 -15.40 -11.05
N GLN A 65 -2.55 -16.17 -10.83
CA GLN A 65 -2.52 -17.44 -10.10
C GLN A 65 -3.20 -18.54 -10.94
N LYS A 66 -3.10 -18.47 -12.27
CA LYS A 66 -3.20 -19.65 -13.14
C LYS A 66 -1.79 -19.97 -13.62
N ALA A 67 -1.40 -21.25 -13.53
CA ALA A 67 -0.12 -21.84 -13.98
C ALA A 67 1.06 -21.89 -12.97
N LYS A 68 0.89 -22.62 -11.87
CA LYS A 68 1.91 -23.46 -11.19
C LYS A 68 1.22 -24.04 -9.94
N GLN A 69 0.88 -25.33 -9.82
CA GLN A 69 1.69 -26.51 -10.09
C GLN A 69 0.77 -27.73 -10.27
N ARG A 70 0.98 -28.44 -11.39
CA ARG A 70 0.68 -29.86 -11.70
C ARG A 70 -0.77 -30.34 -11.69
#